data_AF-A0A9E4CI53-F1
#
_entry.id   AF-A0A9E4CI53-F1
#
_cell.length_a   1.000
_cell.length_b   1.000
_cell.length_c   1.000
_cell.angle_alpha   90.00
_cell.angle_beta   90.00
_cell.angle_gamma   90.00
#
_symmetry.space_group_name_H-M   'P 1'
#
loop_
_entity.id
_entity.type
_entity.pdbx_description
1 polymer ?
#
loop_
_entity_poly.entity_id
_entity_poly.type
_entity_poly.pdbx_seq_one_letter_code
_entity_poly.pdbx_strand_id
1 'polypeptide(L)'
;MLAAACQVFFFCSISFPAFGQTYPVIDTGQSQCFDTLQVIPFPQPGAPFYGQDAQTQGVQPDYQDNGDGTVTDLNTGLMWQQNLMDDKFTYDQAHAAADTVTLAGYNDWRLPTIKELYSLIDFRGVTGTSASTSTPFIDTGMFEFRYGDETSGERFIDAQYISATDYVGTTMSGDFTVFGVNFADGRIKGYGTTMPGGTEKTFEVRLVRSNSSYGINHFIDNGDGTVTDQATGLMWGKDDCGTGLNWPEALAWVQQKNQENYLGHNDWRLPNAKELQSIVDYSRSPQTSNSPAIDPAFSVTSITDEGGNTNYPFYWASTTHGDGPPQVMHTKAVYLAFGEALGFMEIPPNSGNYILMDVHGAGAQRSDPKVGNPDNFPHGFGPQGDVIRIYNFVRPVRPAGTTGIGDDPSGASVVPHDFQLEQNYPNPFNPATTIRFDLPAEGEVVLTILNILGQELDVAIHERLPAGSYSLNWVAENLPSGVYFYRLTHDDGIEFHTAVKKMILLQ
;
A
#
# COMPACT_ATOMS: atom_id res chain seq x y z
N MET A 1 -8.88 33.89 -38.10
CA MET A 1 -9.46 32.96 -37.12
C MET A 1 -9.53 31.60 -37.77
N LEU A 2 -8.51 30.76 -37.56
CA LEU A 2 -8.59 29.32 -37.81
C LEU A 2 -8.65 28.67 -36.43
N ALA A 3 -9.76 28.00 -36.13
CA ALA A 3 -9.87 27.13 -34.96
C ALA A 3 -9.23 25.79 -35.33
N ALA A 4 -8.16 25.42 -34.61
CA ALA A 4 -7.56 24.10 -34.69
C ALA A 4 -8.46 23.11 -33.94
N ALA A 5 -8.84 22.04 -34.61
CA ALA A 5 -9.53 20.90 -34.00
C ALA A 5 -8.56 20.19 -33.04
N CYS A 6 -8.91 20.18 -31.75
CA CYS A 6 -8.25 19.34 -30.76
C CYS A 6 -8.84 17.92 -30.90
N GLN A 7 -8.09 17.02 -31.52
CA GLN A 7 -8.39 15.58 -31.43
C GLN A 7 -7.92 15.10 -30.07
N VAL A 8 -8.86 14.91 -29.14
CA VAL A 8 -8.63 14.21 -27.88
C VAL A 8 -8.67 12.72 -28.18
N PHE A 9 -7.54 12.03 -28.04
CA PHE A 9 -7.51 10.57 -27.93
C PHE A 9 -7.95 10.21 -26.51
N PHE A 10 -9.05 9.47 -26.37
CA PHE A 10 -9.47 8.90 -25.09
C PHE A 10 -8.83 7.52 -24.92
N PHE A 11 -8.16 7.32 -23.77
CA PHE A 11 -7.73 6.00 -23.30
C PHE A 11 -8.86 5.42 -22.43
N CYS A 12 -9.49 4.34 -22.90
CA CYS A 12 -10.24 3.45 -22.03
C CYS A 12 -9.23 2.49 -21.39
N SER A 13 -9.06 2.50 -20.07
CA SER A 13 -8.16 1.56 -19.39
C SER A 13 -8.95 0.31 -18.99
N ILE A 14 -8.72 -0.78 -19.73
CA ILE A 14 -9.07 -2.13 -19.28
C ILE A 14 -7.97 -2.54 -18.29
N SER A 15 -8.32 -2.69 -17.02
CA SER A 15 -7.43 -3.31 -16.04
C SER A 15 -7.71 -4.81 -16.01
N PHE A 16 -6.72 -5.59 -16.43
CA PHE A 16 -6.70 -7.03 -16.20
C PHE A 16 -6.33 -7.25 -14.73
N PRO A 17 -7.17 -7.87 -13.88
CA PRO A 17 -6.61 -8.59 -12.76
C PRO A 17 -5.77 -9.73 -13.34
N ALA A 18 -4.49 -9.77 -13.00
CA ALA A 18 -3.68 -10.93 -13.30
C ALA A 18 -4.33 -12.15 -12.61
N PHE A 19 -4.56 -13.23 -13.36
CA PHE A 19 -4.97 -14.51 -12.79
C PHE A 19 -4.12 -14.84 -11.55
N GLY A 20 -4.75 -15.03 -10.39
CA GLY A 20 -4.06 -15.43 -9.15
C GLY A 20 -3.84 -14.34 -8.10
N GLN A 21 -4.27 -13.09 -8.32
CA GLN A 21 -4.18 -12.04 -7.30
C GLN A 21 -5.05 -12.37 -6.07
N THR A 22 -4.41 -12.56 -4.92
CA THR A 22 -5.09 -12.88 -3.64
C THR A 22 -5.37 -11.63 -2.81
N TYR A 23 -4.64 -10.53 -3.05
CA TYR A 23 -4.97 -9.23 -2.47
C TYR A 23 -4.44 -8.03 -3.28
N PRO A 24 -5.21 -6.94 -3.41
CA PRO A 24 -4.68 -5.68 -3.93
C PRO A 24 -3.85 -4.96 -2.88
N VAL A 25 -2.75 -4.33 -3.32
CA VAL A 25 -2.08 -3.31 -2.50
C VAL A 25 -2.86 -2.01 -2.68
N ILE A 26 -3.53 -1.59 -1.61
CA ILE A 26 -4.24 -0.32 -1.58
C ILE A 26 -3.24 0.84 -1.68
N ASP A 27 -3.61 1.90 -2.38
CA ASP A 27 -2.77 3.07 -2.59
C ASP A 27 -2.63 3.90 -1.31
N THR A 28 -1.65 4.80 -1.29
CA THR A 28 -1.33 5.65 -0.14
C THR A 28 -2.29 6.83 0.02
N GLY A 29 -3.06 7.16 -1.03
CA GLY A 29 -3.93 8.33 -1.12
C GLY A 29 -3.19 9.63 -1.43
N GLN A 30 -1.86 9.62 -1.57
CA GLN A 30 -1.09 10.83 -1.83
C GLN A 30 -1.37 11.37 -3.24
N SER A 31 -1.90 12.59 -3.33
CA SER A 31 -2.35 13.21 -4.58
C SER A 31 -1.56 14.45 -5.00
N GLN A 32 -0.42 14.69 -4.35
CA GLN A 32 0.45 15.85 -4.59
C GLN A 32 1.89 15.39 -4.85
N CYS A 33 2.63 16.16 -5.65
CA CYS A 33 4.07 15.99 -5.81
C CYS A 33 4.81 16.99 -4.93
N PHE A 34 6.03 16.64 -4.56
CA PHE A 34 6.87 17.42 -3.67
C PHE A 34 8.29 17.54 -4.21
N ASP A 35 8.93 18.67 -3.96
CA ASP A 35 10.39 18.75 -4.00
C ASP A 35 10.96 18.31 -2.63
N THR A 36 12.14 18.80 -2.26
CA THR A 36 12.78 18.51 -0.97
C THR A 36 12.22 19.31 0.20
N LEU A 37 11.32 20.27 -0.02
CA LEU A 37 10.84 21.22 0.98
C LEU A 37 9.30 21.37 0.98
N GLN A 38 8.66 21.37 -0.19
CA GLN A 38 7.28 21.83 -0.38
C GLN A 38 6.56 21.08 -1.52
N VAL A 39 5.25 21.32 -1.64
CA VAL A 39 4.42 20.87 -2.75
C VAL A 39 4.84 21.57 -4.05
N ILE A 40 4.88 20.81 -5.16
CA ILE A 40 5.17 21.29 -6.51
C ILE A 40 4.11 20.80 -7.51
N PRO A 41 3.95 21.46 -8.67
CA PRO A 41 3.18 20.90 -9.78
C PRO A 41 3.75 19.55 -10.24
N PHE A 42 2.92 18.69 -10.84
CA PHE A 42 3.34 17.39 -11.33
C PHE A 42 4.50 17.50 -12.33
N PRO A 43 5.69 16.98 -12.01
CA PRO A 43 6.83 17.00 -12.91
C PRO A 43 6.51 16.20 -14.18
N GLN A 44 7.05 16.63 -15.32
CA GLN A 44 6.93 15.88 -16.58
C GLN A 44 7.98 14.76 -16.65
N PRO A 45 7.77 13.70 -17.45
CA PRO A 45 8.77 12.66 -17.67
C PRO A 45 10.15 13.25 -18.03
N GLY A 46 11.21 12.82 -17.36
CA GLY A 46 12.58 13.32 -17.54
C GLY A 46 12.92 14.57 -16.73
N ALA A 47 11.96 15.20 -16.04
CA ALA A 47 12.22 16.31 -15.13
C ALA A 47 12.67 15.81 -13.74
N PRO A 48 13.40 16.65 -12.97
CA PRO A 48 13.66 16.38 -11.56
C PRO A 48 12.37 16.05 -10.81
N PHE A 49 12.45 15.09 -9.89
CA PHE A 49 11.34 14.63 -9.06
C PHE A 49 10.17 13.96 -9.81
N TYR A 50 10.31 13.61 -11.10
CA TYR A 50 9.33 12.76 -11.78
C TYR A 50 9.35 11.31 -11.24
N GLY A 51 8.18 10.68 -11.15
CA GLY A 51 8.00 9.29 -10.70
C GLY A 51 7.61 9.16 -9.23
N GLN A 52 7.00 10.20 -8.66
CA GLN A 52 6.49 10.20 -7.29
C GLN A 52 5.18 9.41 -7.16
N ASP A 53 4.80 9.13 -5.91
CA ASP A 53 3.59 8.40 -5.52
C ASP A 53 2.33 8.89 -6.27
N ALA A 54 2.04 10.19 -6.17
CA ALA A 54 0.88 10.84 -6.81
C ALA A 54 0.84 10.79 -8.35
N GLN A 55 1.92 10.34 -9.00
CA GLN A 55 2.00 10.19 -10.45
C GLN A 55 1.73 8.76 -10.93
N THR A 56 1.51 7.83 -10.00
CA THR A 56 1.03 6.48 -10.28
C THR A 56 -0.40 6.36 -9.76
N GLN A 57 -1.26 5.67 -10.49
CA GLN A 57 -2.62 5.41 -10.04
C GLN A 57 -2.69 3.97 -9.49
N GLY A 58 -2.75 3.84 -8.16
CA GLY A 58 -3.03 2.57 -7.50
C GLY A 58 -4.52 2.36 -7.21
N VAL A 59 -4.84 1.20 -6.63
CA VAL A 59 -6.18 0.88 -6.15
C VAL A 59 -6.47 1.73 -4.91
N GLN A 60 -7.32 2.75 -5.03
CA GLN A 60 -7.67 3.59 -3.88
C GLN A 60 -8.47 2.79 -2.83
N PRO A 61 -8.41 3.15 -1.54
CA PRO A 61 -9.34 2.58 -0.57
C PRO A 61 -10.79 2.80 -1.00
N ASP A 62 -11.65 1.79 -0.85
CA ASP A 62 -13.09 1.89 -1.13
C ASP A 62 -13.87 1.36 0.09
N TYR A 63 -14.21 2.26 0.99
CA TYR A 63 -14.83 1.93 2.26
C TYR A 63 -16.35 2.09 2.20
N GLN A 64 -17.07 1.08 2.69
CA GLN A 64 -18.50 1.09 2.92
C GLN A 64 -18.78 1.04 4.43
N ASP A 65 -19.39 2.08 4.97
CA ASP A 65 -20.03 2.04 6.29
C ASP A 65 -21.29 1.17 6.20
N ASN A 66 -21.35 0.11 7.02
CA ASN A 66 -22.47 -0.83 7.03
C ASN A 66 -23.64 -0.37 7.93
N GLY A 67 -23.46 0.72 8.69
CA GLY A 67 -24.49 1.29 9.58
C GLY A 67 -24.72 0.51 10.88
N ASP A 68 -23.82 -0.43 11.20
CA ASP A 68 -23.91 -1.33 12.35
C ASP A 68 -22.63 -1.35 13.22
N GLY A 69 -21.77 -0.35 13.04
CA GLY A 69 -20.47 -0.24 13.72
C GLY A 69 -19.34 -0.97 13.01
N THR A 70 -19.53 -1.39 11.75
CA THR A 70 -18.50 -2.00 10.91
C THR A 70 -18.29 -1.25 9.60
N VAL A 71 -17.07 -1.32 9.07
CA VAL A 71 -16.70 -0.77 7.76
C VAL A 71 -16.13 -1.90 6.90
N THR A 72 -16.66 -2.06 5.69
CA THR A 72 -16.12 -3.01 4.69
C THR A 72 -15.20 -2.27 3.74
N ASP A 73 -13.99 -2.76 3.55
CA ASP A 73 -13.13 -2.35 2.43
C ASP A 73 -13.44 -3.23 1.23
N LEU A 74 -14.08 -2.65 0.21
CA LEU A 74 -14.58 -3.35 -0.97
C LEU A 74 -13.46 -3.84 -1.90
N ASN A 75 -12.26 -3.28 -1.78
CA ASN A 75 -11.10 -3.70 -2.57
C ASN A 75 -10.33 -4.82 -1.88
N THR A 76 -10.08 -4.71 -0.57
CA THR A 76 -9.35 -5.76 0.16
C THR A 76 -10.24 -6.92 0.59
N GLY A 77 -11.55 -6.74 0.65
CA GLY A 77 -12.48 -7.72 1.21
C GLY A 77 -12.36 -7.87 2.73
N LEU A 78 -11.59 -7.01 3.39
CA LEU A 78 -11.50 -6.94 4.85
C LEU A 78 -12.70 -6.18 5.41
N MET A 79 -13.20 -6.64 6.56
CA MET A 79 -14.22 -5.93 7.32
C MET A 79 -13.65 -5.57 8.68
N TRP A 80 -13.84 -4.31 9.05
CA TRP A 80 -13.20 -3.67 10.19
C TRP A 80 -14.23 -3.22 11.21
N GLN A 81 -13.83 -3.26 12.48
CA GLN A 81 -14.51 -2.51 13.53
C GLN A 81 -14.41 -1.01 13.20
N GLN A 82 -15.53 -0.28 13.27
CA GLN A 82 -15.59 1.15 12.99
C GLN A 82 -15.13 1.98 14.20
N ASN A 83 -15.68 1.67 15.37
CA ASN A 83 -15.47 2.40 16.62
C ASN A 83 -14.30 1.83 17.41
N LEU A 84 -13.64 2.66 18.20
CA LEU A 84 -12.60 2.20 19.12
C LEU A 84 -13.22 1.50 20.32
N MET A 85 -12.41 0.66 20.96
CA MET A 85 -12.73 0.19 22.32
C MET A 85 -12.52 1.33 23.32
N ASP A 86 -13.27 1.30 24.42
CA ASP A 86 -13.22 2.36 25.43
C ASP A 86 -11.82 2.53 26.03
N ASP A 87 -11.16 1.41 26.35
CA ASP A 87 -9.83 1.37 26.97
C ASP A 87 -8.73 0.97 25.99
N LYS A 88 -7.47 1.25 26.37
CA LYS A 88 -6.29 0.65 25.75
C LYS A 88 -5.97 -0.69 26.42
N PHE A 89 -5.42 -1.63 25.66
CA PHE A 89 -5.20 -3.01 26.09
C PHE A 89 -3.71 -3.35 26.11
N THR A 90 -3.25 -4.14 27.08
CA THR A 90 -1.95 -4.81 26.95
C THR A 90 -2.00 -5.80 25.79
N TYR A 91 -0.84 -6.29 25.33
CA TYR A 91 -0.80 -7.22 24.19
C TYR A 91 -1.64 -8.49 24.43
N ASP A 92 -1.49 -9.10 25.60
CA ASP A 92 -2.26 -10.30 25.98
C ASP A 92 -3.76 -9.99 26.12
N GLN A 93 -4.11 -8.82 26.68
CA GLN A 93 -5.50 -8.40 26.79
C GLN A 93 -6.12 -8.12 25.41
N ALA A 94 -5.36 -7.60 24.45
CA ALA A 94 -5.83 -7.33 23.10
C ALA A 94 -6.21 -8.63 22.34
N HIS A 95 -5.39 -9.68 22.48
CA HIS A 95 -5.73 -11.02 21.98
C HIS A 95 -6.99 -11.57 22.65
N ALA A 96 -7.05 -11.53 23.99
CA ALA A 96 -8.20 -12.02 24.73
C ALA A 96 -9.49 -11.23 24.40
N ALA A 97 -9.39 -9.92 24.16
CA ALA A 97 -10.52 -9.10 23.76
C ALA A 97 -11.04 -9.54 22.39
N ALA A 98 -10.17 -9.76 21.41
CA ALA A 98 -10.56 -10.17 20.06
C ALA A 98 -11.42 -11.45 20.05
N ASP A 99 -11.07 -12.44 20.88
CA ASP A 99 -11.80 -13.73 21.00
C ASP A 99 -13.22 -13.61 21.58
N THR A 100 -13.55 -12.48 22.21
CA THR A 100 -14.81 -12.30 22.94
C THR A 100 -15.77 -11.30 22.29
N VAL A 101 -15.28 -10.48 21.34
CA VAL A 101 -16.09 -9.46 20.69
C VAL A 101 -17.14 -10.09 19.78
N THR A 102 -18.39 -9.71 20.00
CA THR A 102 -19.49 -9.92 19.05
C THR A 102 -19.98 -8.57 18.56
N LEU A 103 -19.85 -8.30 17.27
CA LEU A 103 -20.22 -7.03 16.63
C LEU A 103 -20.89 -7.30 15.28
N ALA A 104 -21.97 -6.58 14.98
CA ALA A 104 -22.77 -6.75 13.77
C ALA A 104 -23.24 -8.20 13.50
N GLY A 105 -23.41 -9.00 14.56
CA GLY A 105 -23.81 -10.41 14.47
C GLY A 105 -22.66 -11.38 14.14
N TYR A 106 -21.41 -10.89 14.07
CA TYR A 106 -20.20 -11.69 13.83
C TYR A 106 -19.40 -11.89 15.13
N ASN A 107 -18.76 -13.05 15.24
CA ASN A 107 -17.96 -13.47 16.40
C ASN A 107 -16.60 -14.08 15.99
N ASP A 108 -16.20 -13.89 14.75
CA ASP A 108 -14.92 -14.32 14.15
C ASP A 108 -13.94 -13.14 14.00
N TRP A 109 -14.04 -12.15 14.89
CA TRP A 109 -13.15 -11.01 14.94
C TRP A 109 -11.76 -11.42 15.45
N ARG A 110 -10.72 -10.78 14.90
CA ARG A 110 -9.33 -11.03 15.28
C ARG A 110 -8.52 -9.74 15.28
N LEU A 111 -7.37 -9.76 15.96
CA LEU A 111 -6.35 -8.75 15.75
C LEU A 111 -5.85 -8.81 14.30
N PRO A 112 -5.64 -7.66 13.65
CA PRO A 112 -5.12 -7.60 12.29
C PRO A 112 -3.63 -7.97 12.28
N THR A 113 -3.16 -8.57 11.20
CA THR A 113 -1.73 -8.60 10.89
C THR A 113 -1.23 -7.17 10.63
N ILE A 114 0.08 -6.95 10.69
CA ILE A 114 0.63 -5.62 10.41
C ILE A 114 0.36 -5.17 8.96
N LYS A 115 0.30 -6.09 7.99
CA LYS A 115 -0.05 -5.78 6.59
C LYS A 115 -1.50 -5.35 6.43
N GLU A 116 -2.43 -6.00 7.13
CA GLU A 116 -3.83 -5.58 7.17
C GLU A 116 -3.98 -4.23 7.86
N LEU A 117 -3.39 -4.05 9.05
CA LEU A 117 -3.51 -2.79 9.78
C LEU A 117 -2.90 -1.62 9.00
N TYR A 118 -1.80 -1.86 8.29
CA TYR A 118 -1.16 -0.86 7.43
C TYR A 118 -1.95 -0.57 6.15
N SER A 119 -2.86 -1.44 5.70
CA SER A 119 -3.71 -1.13 4.53
C SER A 119 -4.59 0.10 4.77
N LEU A 120 -4.94 0.37 6.04
CA LEU A 120 -5.73 1.53 6.46
C LEU A 120 -4.98 2.86 6.44
N ILE A 121 -3.64 2.86 6.33
CA ILE A 121 -2.87 4.11 6.44
C ILE A 121 -3.19 5.05 5.27
N ASP A 122 -3.44 6.32 5.56
CA ASP A 122 -3.67 7.39 4.59
C ASP A 122 -2.54 8.42 4.68
N PHE A 123 -1.66 8.43 3.67
CA PHE A 123 -0.49 9.33 3.61
C PHE A 123 -0.83 10.77 3.19
N ARG A 124 -2.11 11.13 3.11
CA ARG A 124 -2.56 12.53 3.17
C ARG A 124 -2.51 13.09 4.60
N GLY A 125 -2.39 12.22 5.60
CA GLY A 125 -2.17 12.61 7.00
C GLY A 125 -0.89 13.43 7.18
N VAL A 126 -0.86 14.20 8.26
CA VAL A 126 0.31 14.99 8.69
C VAL A 126 0.46 14.97 10.20
N THR A 127 1.69 14.81 10.68
CA THR A 127 2.02 14.98 12.10
C THR A 127 2.54 16.38 12.34
N GLY A 128 1.72 17.23 12.95
CA GLY A 128 2.11 18.57 13.36
C GLY A 128 2.87 18.58 14.69
N THR A 129 2.85 19.71 15.37
CA THR A 129 3.47 19.86 16.71
C THR A 129 2.51 19.57 17.86
N SER A 130 1.24 19.31 17.56
CA SER A 130 0.13 19.03 18.49
C SER A 130 -0.99 18.28 17.76
N ALA A 131 -1.95 17.72 18.52
CA ALA A 131 -3.17 17.14 17.94
C ALA A 131 -3.91 18.13 17.02
N SER A 132 -4.04 19.40 17.44
CA SER A 132 -4.75 20.45 16.70
C SER A 132 -4.07 20.91 15.40
N THR A 133 -2.80 20.57 15.21
CA THR A 133 -2.04 20.86 13.99
C THR A 133 -1.76 19.62 13.16
N SER A 134 -2.34 18.49 13.54
CA SER A 134 -2.17 17.19 12.90
C SER A 134 -3.44 16.77 12.17
N THR A 135 -3.28 15.93 11.16
CA THR A 135 -4.35 15.16 10.52
C THR A 135 -3.93 13.70 10.59
N PRO A 136 -4.73 12.81 11.21
CA PRO A 136 -4.29 11.43 11.39
C PRO A 136 -4.20 10.73 10.04
N PHE A 137 -3.33 9.72 9.98
CA PHE A 137 -3.06 8.90 8.81
C PHE A 137 -4.11 7.80 8.64
N ILE A 138 -5.38 8.12 8.84
CA ILE A 138 -6.52 7.21 8.67
C ILE A 138 -7.74 8.02 8.24
N ASP A 139 -8.63 7.40 7.46
CA ASP A 139 -9.88 8.05 7.05
C ASP A 139 -10.85 8.18 8.23
N THR A 140 -10.85 9.35 8.86
CA THR A 140 -11.74 9.68 9.99
C THR A 140 -13.20 9.88 9.61
N GLY A 141 -13.52 9.91 8.31
CA GLY A 141 -14.90 9.84 7.84
C GLY A 141 -15.47 8.42 7.96
N MET A 142 -14.61 7.41 8.00
CA MET A 142 -14.98 6.00 8.10
C MET A 142 -14.67 5.42 9.47
N PHE A 143 -13.51 5.74 10.05
CA PHE A 143 -13.02 5.11 11.28
C PHE A 143 -12.93 6.10 12.44
N GLU A 144 -13.40 5.70 13.61
CA GLU A 144 -13.16 6.46 14.83
C GLU A 144 -11.66 6.53 15.13
N PHE A 145 -11.14 7.70 15.47
CA PHE A 145 -9.74 7.89 15.84
C PHE A 145 -9.65 8.86 17.02
N ARG A 146 -8.70 8.60 17.92
CA ARG A 146 -8.32 9.52 19.00
C ARG A 146 -6.80 9.68 19.09
N TYR A 147 -6.37 10.91 19.37
CA TYR A 147 -5.00 11.20 19.81
C TYR A 147 -4.83 10.78 21.28
N GLY A 148 -3.57 10.69 21.73
CA GLY A 148 -3.25 10.40 23.14
C GLY A 148 -3.80 11.48 24.09
N ASP A 149 -4.18 11.05 25.30
CA ASP A 149 -4.78 11.90 26.32
C ASP A 149 -3.71 12.64 27.14
N GLU A 150 -3.45 13.88 26.75
CA GLU A 150 -2.49 14.75 27.44
C GLU A 150 -2.91 15.09 28.89
N THR A 151 -4.19 14.97 29.24
CA THR A 151 -4.65 15.16 30.62
C THR A 151 -4.28 13.99 31.53
N SER A 152 -4.04 12.82 30.94
CA SER A 152 -3.55 11.61 31.60
C SER A 152 -2.03 11.46 31.52
N GLY A 153 -1.32 12.48 31.00
CA GLY A 153 0.14 12.49 30.89
C GLY A 153 0.70 11.81 29.65
N GLU A 154 -0.16 11.41 28.70
CA GLU A 154 0.26 10.93 27.39
C GLU A 154 0.72 12.09 26.50
N ARG A 155 1.50 11.80 25.47
CA ARG A 155 1.71 12.73 24.35
C ARG A 155 0.56 12.53 23.36
N PHE A 156 0.24 13.55 22.57
CA PHE A 156 -0.81 13.41 21.54
C PHE A 156 -0.56 12.26 20.55
N ILE A 157 0.70 11.89 20.30
CA ILE A 157 1.09 10.76 19.43
C ILE A 157 1.07 9.39 20.13
N ASP A 158 0.72 9.31 21.41
CA ASP A 158 0.59 8.05 22.14
C ASP A 158 -0.73 7.34 21.80
N ALA A 159 -0.89 7.01 20.51
CA ALA A 159 -2.07 6.40 19.90
C ALA A 159 -1.67 5.19 19.05
N GLN A 160 -0.82 4.32 19.60
CA GLN A 160 -0.30 3.15 18.89
C GLN A 160 -1.34 2.03 18.83
N TYR A 161 -1.62 1.52 17.63
CA TYR A 161 -2.52 0.40 17.36
C TYR A 161 -1.71 -0.89 17.25
N ILE A 162 -2.09 -1.89 18.04
CA ILE A 162 -1.38 -3.16 18.08
C ILE A 162 -1.84 -4.11 16.97
N SER A 163 -0.90 -4.88 16.41
CA SER A 163 -1.19 -5.95 15.46
C SER A 163 -0.95 -7.33 16.10
N ALA A 164 -1.32 -8.40 15.40
CA ALA A 164 -0.97 -9.78 15.72
C ALA A 164 0.41 -10.20 15.20
N THR A 165 1.21 -9.27 14.66
CA THR A 165 2.51 -9.57 14.05
C THR A 165 3.66 -9.26 15.00
N ASP A 166 4.22 -10.32 15.57
CA ASP A 166 5.42 -10.23 16.40
C ASP A 166 6.66 -9.85 15.57
N TYR A 167 7.59 -9.13 16.19
CA TYR A 167 8.95 -9.09 15.67
C TYR A 167 9.67 -10.36 16.11
N VAL A 168 10.23 -11.10 15.17
CA VAL A 168 10.92 -12.36 15.47
C VAL A 168 12.22 -12.16 16.28
N GLY A 169 12.82 -10.97 16.22
CA GLY A 169 13.94 -10.58 17.07
C GLY A 169 13.51 -9.93 18.37
N THR A 170 14.43 -9.18 18.97
CA THR A 170 14.16 -8.33 20.13
C THR A 170 14.60 -6.91 19.84
N THR A 171 13.98 -5.94 20.48
CA THR A 171 14.41 -4.53 20.40
C THR A 171 14.89 -4.04 21.76
N MET A 172 15.45 -2.84 21.78
CA MET A 172 15.80 -2.14 23.00
C MET A 172 16.78 -2.97 23.84
N SER A 173 16.45 -3.26 25.10
CA SER A 173 17.30 -4.05 26.01
C SER A 173 16.98 -5.54 25.95
N GLY A 174 16.66 -6.08 24.77
CA GLY A 174 16.24 -7.48 24.58
C GLY A 174 14.76 -7.71 24.84
N ASP A 175 13.93 -6.68 24.65
CA ASP A 175 12.50 -6.72 24.92
C ASP A 175 11.75 -7.49 23.84
N PHE A 176 10.79 -8.32 24.27
CA PHE A 176 9.79 -8.89 23.37
C PHE A 176 9.04 -7.74 22.68
N THR A 177 8.92 -7.84 21.37
CA THR A 177 8.50 -6.74 20.52
C THR A 177 7.41 -7.21 19.56
N VAL A 178 6.40 -6.36 19.39
CA VAL A 178 5.30 -6.58 18.44
C VAL A 178 5.19 -5.36 17.54
N PHE A 179 4.88 -5.57 16.26
CA PHE A 179 4.66 -4.46 15.34
C PHE A 179 3.29 -3.84 15.57
N GLY A 180 3.23 -2.52 15.45
CA GLY A 180 1.97 -1.80 15.39
C GLY A 180 2.05 -0.60 14.45
N VAL A 181 0.88 -0.03 14.16
CA VAL A 181 0.74 1.20 13.38
C VAL A 181 0.37 2.33 14.30
N ASN A 182 0.96 3.51 14.12
CA ASN A 182 0.52 4.70 14.83
C ASN A 182 -0.10 5.69 13.84
N PHE A 183 -1.43 5.71 13.75
CA PHE A 183 -2.14 6.62 12.85
C PHE A 183 -2.00 8.10 13.25
N ALA A 184 -1.49 8.42 14.44
CA ALA A 184 -1.13 9.80 14.78
C ALA A 184 0.18 10.25 14.12
N ASP A 185 1.10 9.31 13.86
CA ASP A 185 2.45 9.61 13.36
C ASP A 185 2.84 8.94 12.02
N GLY A 186 1.95 8.16 11.43
CA GLY A 186 2.10 7.61 10.08
C GLY A 186 3.19 6.54 9.94
N ARG A 187 3.46 5.73 10.98
CA ARG A 187 4.58 4.77 11.00
C ARG A 187 4.19 3.36 11.45
N ILE A 188 4.99 2.39 10.98
CA ILE A 188 5.11 1.06 11.59
C ILE A 188 6.33 1.05 12.51
N LYS A 189 6.15 0.68 13.77
CA LYS A 189 7.25 0.50 14.72
C LYS A 189 7.09 -0.81 15.45
N GLY A 190 8.21 -1.47 15.77
CA GLY A 190 8.26 -2.46 16.83
C GLY A 190 8.11 -1.79 18.18
N TYR A 191 7.17 -2.26 18.98
CA TYR A 191 6.93 -1.81 20.34
C TYR A 191 7.28 -2.92 21.33
N GLY A 192 8.19 -2.63 22.24
CA GLY A 192 8.31 -3.42 23.48
C GLY A 192 6.98 -3.41 24.24
N THR A 193 6.60 -4.55 24.79
CA THR A 193 5.33 -4.69 25.55
C THR A 193 5.44 -4.23 27.01
N THR A 194 6.61 -3.74 27.42
CA THR A 194 6.86 -3.24 28.78
C THR A 194 7.35 -1.79 28.72
N MET A 195 6.80 -0.94 29.58
CA MET A 195 7.25 0.45 29.76
C MET A 195 8.51 0.52 30.62
N PRO A 196 9.32 1.59 30.50
CA PRO A 196 10.37 1.88 31.47
C PRO A 196 9.79 1.92 32.89
N GLY A 197 10.30 1.06 33.79
CA GLY A 197 9.76 0.88 35.14
C GLY A 197 8.97 -0.41 35.35
N GLY A 198 8.73 -1.20 34.29
CA GLY A 198 8.26 -2.58 34.38
C GLY A 198 6.75 -2.77 34.31
N THR A 199 5.95 -1.72 34.11
CA THR A 199 4.52 -1.84 33.85
C THR A 199 4.27 -2.27 32.41
N GLU A 200 3.26 -3.09 32.16
CA GLU A 200 2.88 -3.47 30.80
C GLU A 200 2.44 -2.24 30.00
N LYS A 201 2.85 -2.20 28.74
CA LYS A 201 2.43 -1.17 27.80
C LYS A 201 1.04 -1.51 27.25
N THR A 202 0.20 -0.50 27.13
CA THR A 202 -1.14 -0.62 26.54
C THR A 202 -1.22 0.06 25.17
N PHE A 203 -2.14 -0.41 24.34
CA PHE A 203 -2.30 -0.03 22.93
C PHE A 203 -3.76 0.15 22.55
N GLU A 204 -4.00 0.92 21.50
CA GLU A 204 -5.28 0.95 20.80
C GLU A 204 -5.51 -0.38 20.07
N VAL A 205 -6.78 -0.81 20.00
CA VAL A 205 -7.18 -2.05 19.33
C VAL A 205 -8.25 -1.74 18.29
N ARG A 206 -8.03 -2.22 17.07
CA ARG A 206 -9.05 -2.26 16.01
C ARG A 206 -9.09 -3.66 15.43
N LEU A 207 -10.25 -4.31 15.54
CA LEU A 207 -10.41 -5.68 15.07
C LEU A 207 -10.76 -5.73 13.58
N VAL A 208 -10.36 -6.84 12.96
CA VAL A 208 -10.64 -7.16 11.56
C VAL A 208 -11.23 -8.56 11.45
N ARG A 209 -11.93 -8.81 10.34
CA ARG A 209 -12.39 -10.13 9.92
C ARG A 209 -12.37 -10.23 8.39
N SER A 210 -12.70 -11.41 7.87
CA SER A 210 -12.65 -11.75 6.44
C SER A 210 -11.20 -11.74 5.89
N ASN A 211 -11.07 -11.97 4.57
CA ASN A 211 -9.85 -12.14 3.77
C ASN A 211 -8.57 -12.45 4.57
N SER A 212 -8.47 -13.65 5.14
CA SER A 212 -7.29 -14.09 5.87
C SER A 212 -6.05 -14.31 4.99
N SER A 213 -6.17 -14.19 3.67
CA SER A 213 -5.05 -14.23 2.72
C SER A 213 -4.41 -12.87 2.46
N TYR A 214 -4.98 -11.77 2.97
CA TYR A 214 -4.43 -10.44 2.76
C TYR A 214 -3.01 -10.34 3.34
N GLY A 215 -2.04 -9.94 2.50
CA GLY A 215 -0.65 -9.80 2.90
C GLY A 215 0.21 -11.09 2.78
N ILE A 216 -0.37 -12.20 2.32
CA ILE A 216 0.36 -13.44 2.04
C ILE A 216 0.85 -13.40 0.59
N ASN A 217 2.14 -13.13 0.38
CA ASN A 217 2.75 -13.06 -0.94
C ASN A 217 2.86 -14.45 -1.61
N HIS A 218 3.01 -14.44 -2.93
CA HIS A 218 3.39 -15.62 -3.72
C HIS A 218 4.45 -15.21 -4.75
N PHE A 219 5.72 -15.22 -4.32
CA PHE A 219 6.85 -14.81 -5.14
C PHE A 219 7.31 -15.90 -6.11
N ILE A 220 7.55 -15.50 -7.35
CA ILE A 220 8.14 -16.31 -8.42
C ILE A 220 9.36 -15.57 -8.95
N ASP A 221 10.53 -16.20 -8.83
CA ASP A 221 11.71 -15.78 -9.57
C ASP A 221 11.54 -16.17 -11.04
N ASN A 222 11.49 -15.17 -11.93
CA ASN A 222 11.26 -15.37 -13.35
C ASN A 222 12.52 -15.86 -14.09
N GLY A 223 13.68 -15.90 -13.42
CA GLY A 223 14.94 -16.32 -14.03
C GLY A 223 15.57 -15.30 -15.01
N ASP A 224 14.98 -14.12 -15.14
CA ASP A 224 15.41 -13.03 -16.03
C ASP A 224 15.90 -11.78 -15.26
N GLY A 225 16.04 -11.89 -13.93
CA GLY A 225 16.38 -10.79 -13.04
C GLY A 225 15.16 -10.07 -12.46
N THR A 226 13.94 -10.55 -12.71
CA THR A 226 12.71 -10.05 -12.09
C THR A 226 12.09 -11.08 -11.13
N VAL A 227 11.35 -10.60 -10.15
CA VAL A 227 10.53 -11.41 -9.23
C VAL A 227 9.09 -10.94 -9.33
N THR A 228 8.16 -11.85 -9.63
CA THR A 228 6.74 -11.56 -9.67
C THR A 228 6.08 -11.98 -8.38
N ASP A 229 5.30 -11.10 -7.76
CA ASP A 229 4.37 -11.48 -6.71
C ASP A 229 2.99 -11.69 -7.30
N GLN A 230 2.61 -12.95 -7.50
CA GLN A 230 1.29 -13.28 -8.04
C GLN A 230 0.16 -12.85 -7.12
N ALA A 231 0.42 -12.75 -5.80
CA ALA A 231 -0.59 -12.36 -4.82
C ALA A 231 -1.02 -10.91 -4.98
N THR A 232 -0.10 -10.02 -5.37
CA THR A 232 -0.34 -8.58 -5.54
C THR A 232 -0.45 -8.14 -6.99
N GLY A 233 -0.03 -8.99 -7.94
CA GLY A 233 0.06 -8.61 -9.35
C GLY A 233 1.20 -7.63 -9.63
N LEU A 234 2.20 -7.54 -8.75
CA LEU A 234 3.37 -6.67 -8.92
C LEU A 234 4.59 -7.48 -9.35
N MET A 235 5.42 -6.88 -10.20
CA MET A 235 6.73 -7.40 -10.61
C MET A 235 7.82 -6.44 -10.15
N TRP A 236 8.90 -7.02 -9.65
CA TRP A 236 9.99 -6.32 -8.99
C TRP A 236 11.32 -6.64 -9.66
N GLY A 237 12.27 -5.70 -9.60
CA GLY A 237 13.68 -6.04 -9.82
C GLY A 237 14.16 -6.99 -8.72
N LYS A 238 14.84 -8.08 -9.11
CA LYS A 238 15.41 -9.06 -8.16
C LYS A 238 16.58 -8.49 -7.38
N ASP A 239 17.41 -7.67 -8.01
CA ASP A 239 18.51 -6.94 -7.37
C ASP A 239 18.07 -5.53 -6.98
N ASP A 240 18.73 -4.96 -5.96
CA ASP A 240 18.58 -3.55 -5.63
C ASP A 240 19.58 -2.66 -6.39
N CYS A 241 19.54 -1.35 -6.16
CA CYS A 241 20.44 -0.41 -6.82
C CYS A 241 21.93 -0.51 -6.40
N GLY A 242 22.28 -1.35 -5.42
CA GLY A 242 23.65 -1.64 -5.00
C GLY A 242 24.36 -0.57 -4.17
N THR A 243 23.76 0.62 -4.03
CA THR A 243 24.31 1.73 -3.24
C THR A 243 23.19 2.60 -2.68
N GLY A 244 23.46 3.27 -1.54
CA GLY A 244 22.56 4.27 -1.00
C GLY A 244 22.46 5.50 -1.92
N LEU A 245 21.24 6.00 -2.10
CA LEU A 245 20.90 7.18 -2.89
C LEU A 245 20.05 8.12 -2.02
N ASN A 246 20.22 9.43 -2.16
CA ASN A 246 19.21 10.33 -1.60
C ASN A 246 17.89 10.22 -2.39
N TRP A 247 16.82 10.80 -1.87
CA TRP A 247 15.49 10.57 -2.46
C TRP A 247 15.33 11.12 -3.88
N PRO A 248 15.81 12.33 -4.23
CA PRO A 248 15.84 12.79 -5.63
C PRO A 248 16.67 11.89 -6.55
N GLU A 249 17.82 11.39 -6.08
CA GLU A 249 18.66 10.45 -6.83
C GLU A 249 17.95 9.11 -7.04
N ALA A 250 17.17 8.63 -6.08
CA ALA A 250 16.35 7.43 -6.21
C ALA A 250 15.32 7.55 -7.33
N LEU A 251 14.60 8.68 -7.42
CA LEU A 251 13.67 8.96 -8.51
C LEU A 251 14.39 9.04 -9.87
N ALA A 252 15.54 9.71 -9.91
CA ALA A 252 16.35 9.82 -11.13
C ALA A 252 16.90 8.45 -11.59
N TRP A 253 17.29 7.59 -10.64
CA TRP A 253 17.79 6.25 -10.92
C TRP A 253 16.73 5.40 -11.62
N VAL A 254 15.48 5.42 -11.16
CA VAL A 254 14.38 4.69 -11.82
C VAL A 254 14.13 5.22 -13.23
N GLN A 255 14.13 6.55 -13.42
CA GLN A 255 14.01 7.15 -14.75
C GLN A 255 15.14 6.70 -15.69
N GLN A 256 16.36 6.59 -15.18
CA GLN A 256 17.49 6.07 -15.95
C GLN A 256 17.28 4.59 -16.32
N LYS A 257 16.79 3.75 -15.40
CA LYS A 257 16.46 2.34 -15.70
C LYS A 257 15.42 2.19 -16.80
N ASN A 258 14.46 3.10 -16.86
CA ASN A 258 13.49 3.13 -17.95
C ASN A 258 14.12 3.49 -19.30
N GLN A 259 15.06 4.45 -19.33
CA GLN A 259 15.79 4.80 -20.55
C GLN A 259 16.70 3.65 -21.03
N GLU A 260 17.23 2.86 -20.10
CA GLU A 260 18.08 1.71 -20.37
C GLU A 260 17.30 0.45 -20.81
N ASN A 261 15.95 0.50 -20.80
CA ASN A 261 15.08 -0.68 -20.95
C ASN A 261 15.51 -1.83 -20.03
N TYR A 262 15.77 -1.48 -18.76
CA TYR A 262 16.32 -2.37 -17.76
C TYR A 262 15.45 -3.63 -17.60
N LEU A 263 16.08 -4.80 -17.68
CA LEU A 263 15.42 -6.12 -17.64
C LEU A 263 14.30 -6.27 -18.69
N GLY A 264 14.44 -5.60 -19.84
CA GLY A 264 13.45 -5.65 -20.91
C GLY A 264 12.22 -4.78 -20.71
N HIS A 265 12.23 -3.89 -19.71
CA HIS A 265 11.09 -3.05 -19.34
C HIS A 265 11.50 -1.58 -19.19
N ASN A 266 10.56 -0.67 -19.45
CA ASN A 266 10.78 0.79 -19.46
C ASN A 266 9.71 1.59 -18.69
N ASP A 267 8.93 0.89 -17.87
CA ASP A 267 7.83 1.39 -17.05
C ASP A 267 8.03 1.08 -15.56
N TRP A 268 9.29 0.93 -15.14
CA TRP A 268 9.65 0.83 -13.73
C TRP A 268 9.31 2.10 -12.98
N ARG A 269 8.96 1.93 -11.70
CA ARG A 269 8.62 3.00 -10.78
C ARG A 269 9.26 2.74 -9.42
N LEU A 270 9.51 3.82 -8.67
CA LEU A 270 9.85 3.72 -7.26
C LEU A 270 8.54 3.33 -6.53
N PRO A 271 8.51 2.23 -5.76
CA PRO A 271 7.29 1.77 -5.10
C PRO A 271 6.77 2.83 -4.14
N ASN A 272 5.46 2.94 -3.99
CA ASN A 272 4.90 3.70 -2.89
C ASN A 272 5.11 2.95 -1.56
N ALA A 273 4.79 3.60 -0.43
CA ALA A 273 5.04 3.05 0.89
C ALA A 273 4.35 1.70 1.15
N LYS A 274 3.11 1.52 0.65
CA LYS A 274 2.34 0.29 0.85
C LYS A 274 2.82 -0.86 -0.04
N GLU A 275 3.24 -0.56 -1.27
CA GLU A 275 3.85 -1.55 -2.16
C GLU A 275 5.19 -2.03 -1.61
N LEU A 276 6.02 -1.10 -1.13
CA LEU A 276 7.31 -1.47 -0.53
C LEU A 276 7.12 -2.28 0.76
N GLN A 277 6.10 -1.97 1.56
CA GLN A 277 5.75 -2.76 2.74
C GLN A 277 5.20 -4.15 2.36
N SER A 278 4.54 -4.29 1.20
CA SER A 278 3.95 -5.55 0.77
C SER A 278 4.97 -6.68 0.61
N ILE A 279 6.24 -6.36 0.33
CA ILE A 279 7.34 -7.34 0.17
C ILE A 279 8.15 -7.57 1.45
N VAL A 280 7.80 -6.92 2.56
CA VAL A 280 8.43 -7.21 3.86
C VAL A 280 7.99 -8.59 4.35
N ASP A 281 8.97 -9.41 4.72
CA ASP A 281 8.77 -10.70 5.39
C ASP A 281 9.04 -10.56 6.89
N TYR A 282 7.97 -10.37 7.65
CA TYR A 282 8.01 -10.20 9.10
C TYR A 282 8.42 -11.47 9.87
N SER A 283 8.54 -12.62 9.20
CA SER A 283 9.05 -13.86 9.81
C SER A 283 10.58 -13.95 9.84
N ARG A 284 11.27 -12.94 9.29
CA ARG A 284 12.73 -12.92 9.10
C ARG A 284 13.34 -11.67 9.71
N SER A 285 14.56 -11.81 10.24
CA SER A 285 15.33 -10.67 10.71
C SER A 285 16.84 -10.98 10.73
N PRO A 286 17.71 -9.95 10.77
CA PRO A 286 19.14 -10.17 10.93
C PRO A 286 19.47 -10.96 12.21
N GLN A 287 18.72 -10.74 13.29
CA GLN A 287 18.95 -11.38 14.59
C GLN A 287 18.60 -12.87 14.60
N THR A 288 17.60 -13.31 13.84
CA THR A 288 17.06 -14.68 13.95
C THR A 288 17.36 -15.57 12.75
N SER A 289 17.25 -15.02 11.54
CA SER A 289 17.45 -15.74 10.29
C SER A 289 18.78 -15.38 9.60
N ASN A 290 19.57 -14.47 10.18
CA ASN A 290 20.80 -13.94 9.59
C ASN A 290 20.58 -13.49 8.13
N SER A 291 19.45 -12.80 7.91
CA SER A 291 18.98 -12.39 6.60
C SER A 291 18.19 -11.09 6.72
N PRO A 292 17.95 -10.37 5.60
CA PRO A 292 17.01 -9.26 5.61
C PRO A 292 15.58 -9.75 5.81
N ALA A 293 14.68 -8.84 6.20
CA ALA A 293 13.24 -9.05 6.34
C ALA A 293 12.51 -9.04 4.98
N ILE A 294 12.93 -9.91 4.06
CA ILE A 294 12.35 -10.12 2.73
C ILE A 294 12.55 -11.56 2.29
N ASP A 295 11.70 -12.03 1.38
CA ASP A 295 11.79 -13.36 0.79
C ASP A 295 13.16 -13.60 0.10
N PRO A 296 13.76 -14.79 0.24
CA PRO A 296 15.02 -15.15 -0.43
C PRO A 296 15.01 -15.13 -1.97
N ALA A 297 13.86 -15.01 -2.62
CA ALA A 297 13.75 -14.76 -4.05
C ALA A 297 14.45 -13.44 -4.45
N PHE A 298 14.58 -12.49 -3.52
CA PHE A 298 15.24 -11.20 -3.74
C PHE A 298 16.72 -11.23 -3.32
N SER A 299 17.58 -10.65 -4.14
CA SER A 299 18.96 -10.33 -3.76
C SER A 299 18.98 -9.02 -2.98
N VAL A 300 19.71 -8.96 -1.87
CA VAL A 300 19.87 -7.75 -1.06
C VAL A 300 21.33 -7.43 -0.84
N THR A 301 21.73 -6.21 -1.17
CA THR A 301 23.08 -5.71 -0.88
C THR A 301 23.26 -5.57 0.64
N SER A 302 24.30 -6.17 1.20
CA SER A 302 24.67 -5.95 2.61
C SER A 302 25.36 -4.60 2.78
N ILE A 303 25.17 -3.99 3.94
CA ILE A 303 25.84 -2.75 4.34
C ILE A 303 26.67 -2.98 5.61
N THR A 304 27.57 -2.03 5.89
CA THR A 304 28.14 -1.86 7.23
C THR A 304 27.30 -0.82 7.96
N ASP A 305 26.71 -1.20 9.09
CA ASP A 305 25.90 -0.30 9.90
C ASP A 305 26.73 0.68 10.74
N GLU A 306 26.04 1.55 11.46
CA GLU A 306 26.60 2.60 12.31
C GLU A 306 27.47 2.04 13.45
N GLY A 307 27.32 0.75 13.79
CA GLY A 307 28.11 0.03 14.77
C GLY A 307 29.32 -0.71 14.18
N GLY A 308 29.48 -0.69 12.85
CA GLY A 308 30.53 -1.42 12.15
C GLY A 308 30.19 -2.87 11.83
N ASN A 309 28.94 -3.30 12.02
CA ASN A 309 28.50 -4.67 11.78
C ASN A 309 27.90 -4.83 10.38
N THR A 310 27.88 -6.07 9.88
CA THR A 310 27.13 -6.39 8.66
C THR A 310 25.64 -6.33 8.94
N ASN A 311 24.91 -5.52 8.16
CA ASN A 311 23.47 -5.36 8.27
C ASN A 311 22.86 -5.19 6.86
N TYR A 312 21.57 -4.86 6.79
CA TYR A 312 20.86 -4.66 5.54
C TYR A 312 20.26 -3.26 5.42
N PRO A 313 20.13 -2.74 4.19
CA PRO A 313 19.74 -1.36 3.97
C PRO A 313 18.26 -1.10 4.25
N PHE A 314 17.94 0.18 4.28
CA PHE A 314 16.57 0.65 4.18
C PHE A 314 16.28 1.00 2.72
N TYR A 315 15.01 0.94 2.33
CA TYR A 315 14.60 1.21 0.96
C TYR A 315 13.64 2.40 0.89
N TRP A 316 13.88 3.28 -0.08
CA TRP A 316 13.02 4.43 -0.33
C TRP A 316 11.67 4.02 -0.93
N ALA A 317 10.61 4.64 -0.42
CA ALA A 317 9.35 4.74 -1.12
C ALA A 317 9.24 6.08 -1.86
N SER A 318 8.38 6.14 -2.88
CA SER A 318 8.03 7.38 -3.60
C SER A 318 7.08 8.29 -2.81
N THR A 319 6.65 7.86 -1.63
CA THR A 319 5.72 8.55 -0.74
C THR A 319 6.44 9.59 0.13
N THR A 320 6.00 10.85 0.07
CA THR A 320 6.44 11.90 1.02
C THR A 320 5.77 11.69 2.37
N HIS A 321 6.49 11.92 3.47
CA HIS A 321 5.91 11.85 4.82
C HIS A 321 5.70 13.27 5.38
N GLY A 322 4.43 13.60 5.69
CA GLY A 322 4.07 14.85 6.35
C GLY A 322 4.41 14.84 7.84
N ASP A 323 5.55 15.40 8.24
CA ASP A 323 6.03 15.36 9.62
C ASP A 323 6.78 16.63 10.04
N GLY A 324 6.29 17.29 11.08
CA GLY A 324 6.88 18.46 11.72
C GLY A 324 6.08 19.76 11.52
N PRO A 325 6.64 20.91 11.90
CA PRO A 325 6.01 22.20 11.68
C PRO A 325 5.96 22.55 10.18
N PRO A 326 5.12 23.53 9.76
CA PRO A 326 4.88 23.83 8.34
C PRO A 326 6.13 24.06 7.48
N GLN A 327 7.23 24.55 8.06
CA GLN A 327 8.47 24.85 7.35
C GLN A 327 9.26 23.60 6.93
N VAL A 328 9.03 22.46 7.58
CA VAL A 328 9.74 21.20 7.30
C VAL A 328 8.81 20.03 7.00
N MET A 329 7.49 20.30 6.96
CA MET A 329 6.42 19.30 6.83
C MET A 329 6.69 18.25 5.74
N HIS A 330 7.22 18.67 4.58
CA HIS A 330 7.40 17.79 3.42
C HIS A 330 8.86 17.46 3.12
N THR A 331 9.75 17.68 4.09
CA THR A 331 11.20 17.46 3.93
C THR A 331 11.60 15.99 4.00
N LYS A 332 10.70 15.11 4.46
CA LYS A 332 10.98 13.69 4.65
C LYS A 332 10.23 12.83 3.64
N ALA A 333 10.81 11.69 3.30
CA ALA A 333 10.16 10.64 2.53
C ALA A 333 10.13 9.34 3.34
N VAL A 334 9.20 8.44 3.01
CA VAL A 334 9.03 7.17 3.69
C VAL A 334 10.13 6.19 3.28
N TYR A 335 10.65 5.43 4.23
CA TYR A 335 11.46 4.24 3.97
C TYR A 335 10.99 3.04 4.77
N LEU A 336 11.29 1.84 4.28
CA LEU A 336 11.12 0.58 5.00
C LEU A 336 12.49 -0.01 5.36
N ALA A 337 12.64 -0.48 6.60
CA ALA A 337 13.87 -1.07 7.08
C ALA A 337 13.86 -2.59 6.84
N PHE A 338 14.73 -3.10 5.97
CA PHE A 338 14.88 -4.55 5.75
C PHE A 338 15.99 -5.16 6.61
N GLY A 339 16.90 -4.34 7.11
CA GLY A 339 17.78 -4.65 8.25
C GLY A 339 17.22 -4.10 9.56
N GLU A 340 18.01 -4.18 10.63
CA GLU A 340 17.60 -3.67 11.95
C GLU A 340 17.33 -2.17 11.93
N ALA A 341 16.24 -1.75 12.60
CA ALA A 341 15.85 -0.36 12.65
C ALA A 341 16.53 0.32 13.85
N LEU A 342 17.82 0.61 13.67
CA LEU A 342 18.70 1.09 14.73
C LEU A 342 18.34 2.50 15.25
N GLY A 343 18.77 2.77 16.48
CA GLY A 343 18.71 4.07 17.13
C GLY A 343 19.82 4.25 18.17
N PHE A 344 20.32 5.47 18.31
CA PHE A 344 21.24 5.90 19.35
C PHE A 344 20.45 6.28 20.60
N MET A 345 20.06 5.29 21.38
CA MET A 345 19.26 5.52 22.57
C MET A 345 20.09 6.15 23.70
N GLU A 346 19.59 7.23 24.29
CA GLU A 346 20.23 7.88 25.44
C GLU A 346 19.85 7.18 26.76
N ILE A 347 20.82 6.60 27.46
CA ILE A 347 20.58 5.78 28.66
C ILE A 347 21.51 6.19 29.83
N PRO A 348 20.95 6.68 30.96
CA PRO A 348 19.56 7.07 31.17
C PRO A 348 19.19 8.34 30.36
N PRO A 349 17.90 8.69 30.22
CA PRO A 349 17.49 9.90 29.51
C PRO A 349 18.17 11.17 30.06
N ASN A 350 18.61 12.06 29.17
CA ASN A 350 19.37 13.28 29.46
C ASN A 350 20.77 13.09 30.07
N SER A 351 21.39 11.92 29.92
CA SER A 351 22.74 11.63 30.44
C SER A 351 23.89 12.06 29.52
N GLY A 352 23.61 12.29 28.24
CA GLY A 352 24.58 12.41 27.16
C GLY A 352 25.23 11.08 26.74
N ASN A 353 24.79 9.95 27.30
CA ASN A 353 25.34 8.63 27.01
C ASN A 353 24.45 7.88 26.01
N TYR A 354 24.91 7.76 24.77
CA TYR A 354 24.18 7.14 23.67
C TYR A 354 24.66 5.73 23.39
N ILE A 355 23.72 4.79 23.28
CA ILE A 355 23.97 3.38 22.97
C ILE A 355 23.22 3.05 21.68
N LEU A 356 23.96 2.58 20.67
CA LEU A 356 23.36 2.09 19.44
C LEU A 356 22.72 0.72 19.68
N MET A 357 21.45 0.57 19.31
CA MET A 357 20.69 -0.68 19.42
C MET A 357 19.55 -0.71 18.40
N ASP A 358 18.98 -1.90 18.15
CA ASP A 358 17.75 -2.03 17.37
C ASP A 358 16.56 -1.53 18.19
N VAL A 359 15.93 -0.42 17.78
CA VAL A 359 14.85 0.20 18.57
C VAL A 359 13.46 -0.12 18.03
N HIS A 360 13.31 -0.50 16.74
CA HIS A 360 12.00 -0.82 16.15
C HIS A 360 11.92 -2.10 15.31
N GLY A 361 13.02 -2.84 15.12
CA GLY A 361 13.03 -4.11 14.40
C GLY A 361 13.08 -3.99 12.88
N ALA A 362 13.64 -5.02 12.23
CA ALA A 362 13.56 -5.18 10.78
C ALA A 362 12.09 -5.39 10.34
N GLY A 363 11.63 -4.58 9.39
CA GLY A 363 10.23 -4.46 8.96
C GLY A 363 9.56 -3.15 9.40
N ALA A 364 10.25 -2.32 10.20
CA ALA A 364 9.75 -1.00 10.58
C ALA A 364 9.65 -0.05 9.37
N GLN A 365 8.65 0.84 9.41
CA GLN A 365 8.49 1.92 8.45
C GLN A 365 8.71 3.26 9.14
N ARG A 366 9.64 4.06 8.62
CA ARG A 366 9.93 5.40 9.14
C ARG A 366 10.09 6.38 7.98
N SER A 367 10.83 7.44 8.22
CA SER A 367 11.06 8.48 7.23
C SER A 367 12.36 9.21 7.51
N ASP A 368 13.11 9.48 6.46
CA ASP A 368 14.36 10.23 6.49
C ASP A 368 14.21 11.54 5.73
N PRO A 369 15.04 12.57 6.00
CA PRO A 369 15.17 13.72 5.13
C PRO A 369 15.46 13.28 3.68
N LYS A 370 14.78 13.90 2.71
CA LYS A 370 14.95 13.60 1.28
C LYS A 370 16.37 13.87 0.78
N VAL A 371 17.06 14.82 1.41
CA VAL A 371 18.44 15.25 1.11
C VAL A 371 19.12 15.69 2.41
N GLY A 372 20.45 15.79 2.40
CA GLY A 372 21.24 16.32 3.51
C GLY A 372 22.53 15.54 3.73
N ASN A 373 23.11 15.69 4.92
CA ASN A 373 24.26 14.92 5.37
C ASN A 373 23.89 14.15 6.67
N PRO A 374 24.00 12.81 6.70
CA PRO A 374 23.78 11.98 7.89
C PRO A 374 24.64 12.39 9.09
N ASP A 375 25.85 12.92 8.86
CA ASP A 375 26.74 13.39 9.93
C ASP A 375 26.14 14.52 10.77
N ASN A 376 25.09 15.19 10.28
CA ASN A 376 24.34 16.19 11.04
C ASN A 376 23.46 15.56 12.14
N PHE A 377 23.34 14.23 12.17
CA PHE A 377 22.55 13.45 13.12
C PHE A 377 23.42 12.41 13.84
N PRO A 378 24.50 12.82 14.55
CA PRO A 378 25.44 11.90 15.18
C PRO A 378 24.83 11.03 16.28
N HIS A 379 23.63 11.38 16.74
CA HIS A 379 22.83 10.65 17.73
C HIS A 379 21.42 10.34 17.22
N GLY A 380 21.25 10.32 15.89
CA GLY A 380 19.95 10.11 15.26
C GLY A 380 18.95 11.23 15.54
N PHE A 381 17.66 10.90 15.47
CA PHE A 381 16.57 11.84 15.64
C PHE A 381 15.41 11.25 16.46
N GLY A 382 14.78 12.07 17.28
CA GLY A 382 13.64 11.66 18.10
C GLY A 382 14.04 10.93 19.40
N PRO A 383 13.05 10.49 20.21
CA PRO A 383 13.30 10.01 21.57
C PRO A 383 14.18 8.76 21.67
N GLN A 384 14.14 7.89 20.65
CA GLN A 384 14.97 6.69 20.57
C GLN A 384 16.28 6.92 19.81
N GLY A 385 16.54 8.14 19.34
CA GLY A 385 17.71 8.48 18.53
C GLY A 385 17.73 7.73 17.21
N ASP A 386 16.58 7.62 16.52
CA ASP A 386 16.43 6.88 15.27
C ASP A 386 17.55 7.26 14.30
N VAL A 387 18.28 6.26 13.80
CA VAL A 387 19.35 6.48 12.83
C VAL A 387 18.78 7.17 11.58
N ILE A 388 19.46 8.22 11.13
CA ILE A 388 19.14 8.98 9.92
C ILE A 388 20.21 8.68 8.86
N ARG A 389 19.84 7.96 7.80
CA ARG A 389 20.78 7.54 6.75
C ARG A 389 20.78 8.43 5.54
N ILE A 390 19.63 9.01 5.16
CA ILE A 390 19.40 9.84 3.95
C ILE A 390 19.70 9.11 2.62
N TYR A 391 20.74 8.29 2.56
CA TYR A 391 21.14 7.46 1.45
C TYR A 391 20.57 6.06 1.63
N ASN A 392 19.31 5.90 1.22
CA ASN A 392 18.61 4.61 1.25
C ASN A 392 18.59 3.98 -0.15
N PHE A 393 18.31 2.67 -0.21
CA PHE A 393 18.38 1.87 -1.42
C PHE A 393 17.06 1.94 -2.20
N VAL A 394 17.08 1.46 -3.43
CA VAL A 394 15.93 1.42 -4.33
C VAL A 394 15.75 0.01 -4.86
N ARG A 395 14.49 -0.43 -4.89
CA ARG A 395 14.06 -1.61 -5.62
C ARG A 395 12.90 -1.20 -6.53
N PRO A 396 13.07 -1.25 -7.87
CA PRO A 396 12.02 -0.83 -8.78
C PRO A 396 10.89 -1.85 -8.81
N VAL A 397 9.68 -1.35 -8.99
CA VAL A 397 8.45 -2.15 -9.15
C VAL A 397 7.74 -1.73 -10.43
N ARG A 398 6.91 -2.62 -10.96
CA ARG A 398 5.94 -2.36 -12.04
C ARG A 398 4.74 -3.29 -11.87
N PRO A 399 3.59 -3.03 -12.53
CA PRO A 399 2.57 -4.05 -12.67
C PRO A 399 3.15 -5.28 -13.38
N ALA A 400 2.84 -6.48 -12.89
CA ALA A 400 3.08 -7.70 -13.63
C ALA A 400 2.10 -7.68 -14.82
N GLY A 401 2.54 -7.21 -15.99
CA GLY A 401 1.73 -7.28 -17.20
C GLY A 401 1.32 -8.74 -17.45
N THR A 402 0.20 -8.96 -18.15
CA THR A 402 -0.12 -10.27 -18.75
C THR A 402 0.89 -10.53 -19.88
N THR A 403 2.14 -10.80 -19.54
CA THR A 403 3.14 -11.20 -20.52
C THR A 403 2.74 -12.57 -21.05
N GLY A 404 2.64 -12.66 -22.37
CA GLY A 404 2.24 -13.87 -23.09
C GLY A 404 2.94 -15.10 -22.54
N ILE A 405 2.12 -16.12 -22.29
CA ILE A 405 2.51 -17.44 -21.83
C ILE A 405 3.68 -17.95 -22.69
N GLY A 406 4.85 -18.08 -22.07
CA GLY A 406 5.82 -19.08 -22.49
C GLY A 406 5.23 -20.44 -22.16
N ASP A 407 5.10 -21.28 -23.19
CA ASP A 407 4.61 -22.65 -23.10
C ASP A 407 5.36 -23.47 -22.03
N ASP A 408 4.66 -23.91 -20.98
CA ASP A 408 5.01 -25.11 -20.20
C ASP A 408 3.73 -25.86 -19.76
N PRO A 409 3.58 -27.18 -19.99
CA PRO A 409 2.30 -27.85 -20.14
C PRO A 409 1.89 -28.65 -18.89
N SER A 410 1.76 -28.03 -17.73
CA SER A 410 1.07 -28.63 -16.57
C SER A 410 0.76 -27.64 -15.45
N GLY A 411 -0.38 -26.95 -15.53
CA GLY A 411 -0.90 -26.15 -14.42
C GLY A 411 -2.27 -25.59 -14.79
N ALA A 412 -3.34 -26.17 -14.23
CA ALA A 412 -4.70 -25.80 -14.57
C ALA A 412 -4.98 -24.34 -14.22
N SER A 413 -4.97 -23.49 -15.25
CA SER A 413 -5.56 -22.15 -15.26
C SER A 413 -6.99 -22.24 -14.75
N VAL A 414 -7.36 -21.45 -13.74
CA VAL A 414 -8.76 -21.34 -13.30
C VAL A 414 -9.49 -20.43 -14.27
N VAL A 415 -9.67 -20.92 -15.50
CA VAL A 415 -10.53 -20.30 -16.51
C VAL A 415 -11.96 -20.34 -15.97
N PRO A 416 -12.68 -19.19 -15.92
CA PRO A 416 -14.10 -19.19 -15.57
C PRO A 416 -14.84 -20.23 -16.40
N HIS A 417 -15.64 -21.07 -15.76
CA HIS A 417 -16.35 -22.12 -16.51
C HIS A 417 -17.53 -21.58 -17.32
N ASP A 418 -18.04 -20.40 -16.93
CA ASP A 418 -19.25 -19.82 -17.48
C ASP A 418 -19.01 -18.38 -17.95
N PHE A 419 -19.71 -17.98 -19.01
CA PHE A 419 -19.84 -16.58 -19.41
C PHE A 419 -20.75 -15.84 -18.41
N GLN A 420 -20.25 -14.77 -17.80
CA GLN A 420 -21.01 -14.00 -16.81
C GLN A 420 -20.87 -12.49 -17.04
N LEU A 421 -21.97 -11.75 -16.89
CA LEU A 421 -21.97 -10.28 -16.85
C LEU A 421 -22.54 -9.86 -15.49
N GLU A 422 -21.75 -9.15 -14.70
CA GLU A 422 -22.15 -8.67 -13.38
C GLU A 422 -22.98 -7.39 -13.47
N GLN A 423 -23.67 -7.08 -12.37
CA GLN A 423 -24.34 -5.80 -12.20
C GLN A 423 -23.29 -4.70 -11.99
N ASN A 424 -23.37 -3.61 -12.75
CA ASN A 424 -22.43 -2.49 -12.65
C ASN A 424 -22.51 -1.87 -11.25
N TYR A 425 -21.37 -1.39 -10.74
CA TYR A 425 -21.28 -0.74 -9.42
C TYR A 425 -20.42 0.53 -9.49
N PRO A 426 -20.90 1.66 -8.93
CA PRO A 426 -22.21 1.84 -8.30
C PRO A 426 -23.37 1.73 -9.32
N ASN A 427 -24.58 1.44 -8.84
CA ASN A 427 -25.82 1.53 -9.61
C ASN A 427 -27.01 1.85 -8.66
N PRO A 428 -27.53 3.09 -8.63
CA PRO A 428 -27.25 4.18 -9.59
C PRO A 428 -25.83 4.77 -9.50
N PHE A 429 -25.34 5.38 -10.58
CA PHE A 429 -23.98 5.93 -10.69
C PHE A 429 -23.94 7.39 -11.16
N ASN A 430 -22.84 8.10 -10.90
CA ASN A 430 -22.61 9.49 -11.36
C ASN A 430 -21.11 9.87 -11.41
N PRO A 431 -20.54 10.26 -12.57
CA PRO A 431 -20.92 9.84 -13.92
C PRO A 431 -20.28 8.49 -14.29
N ALA A 432 -19.46 7.90 -13.41
CA ALA A 432 -18.67 6.70 -13.68
C ALA A 432 -19.20 5.46 -12.94
N THR A 433 -19.04 4.29 -13.54
CA THR A 433 -19.40 2.99 -12.96
C THR A 433 -18.44 1.90 -13.45
N THR A 434 -18.27 0.85 -12.65
CA THR A 434 -17.46 -0.31 -13.00
C THR A 434 -18.36 -1.46 -13.49
N ILE A 435 -18.02 -2.03 -14.64
CA ILE A 435 -18.69 -3.19 -15.26
C ILE A 435 -17.73 -4.38 -15.21
N ARG A 436 -18.16 -5.47 -14.57
CA ARG A 436 -17.38 -6.71 -14.46
C ARG A 436 -17.99 -7.84 -15.29
N PHE A 437 -17.16 -8.68 -15.89
CA PHE A 437 -17.60 -9.83 -16.68
C PHE A 437 -16.54 -10.94 -16.77
N ASP A 438 -16.99 -12.17 -16.98
CA ASP A 438 -16.17 -13.38 -17.10
C ASP A 438 -16.33 -14.01 -18.49
N LEU A 439 -15.22 -14.45 -19.07
CA LEU A 439 -15.15 -15.13 -20.37
C LEU A 439 -14.58 -16.55 -20.18
N PRO A 440 -15.30 -17.59 -20.62
CA PRO A 440 -14.83 -18.98 -20.47
C PRO A 440 -13.84 -19.41 -21.54
N ALA A 441 -13.70 -18.64 -22.62
CA ALA A 441 -12.80 -18.90 -23.74
C ALA A 441 -12.28 -17.58 -24.32
N GLU A 442 -11.25 -17.66 -25.16
CA GLU A 442 -10.82 -16.51 -25.97
C GLU A 442 -11.84 -16.26 -27.10
N GLY A 443 -12.24 -15.01 -27.30
CA GLY A 443 -13.22 -14.66 -28.33
C GLY A 443 -13.35 -13.17 -28.59
N GLU A 444 -14.14 -12.82 -29.61
CA GLU A 444 -14.53 -11.45 -29.89
C GLU A 444 -15.55 -10.96 -28.84
N VAL A 445 -15.25 -9.85 -28.19
CA VAL A 445 -16.04 -9.27 -27.11
C VAL A 445 -16.50 -7.87 -27.51
N VAL A 446 -17.80 -7.64 -27.40
CA VAL A 446 -18.41 -6.32 -27.61
C VAL A 446 -19.27 -5.93 -26.42
N LEU A 447 -18.93 -4.82 -25.77
CA LEU A 447 -19.74 -4.23 -24.71
C LEU A 447 -20.41 -2.95 -25.23
N THR A 448 -21.72 -3.01 -25.46
CA THR A 448 -22.52 -1.91 -26.01
C THR A 448 -23.39 -1.26 -24.94
N ILE A 449 -23.47 0.07 -24.94
CA ILE A 449 -24.38 0.84 -24.11
C ILE A 449 -25.63 1.20 -24.92
N LEU A 450 -26.81 1.02 -24.33
CA LEU A 450 -28.11 1.12 -24.97
C LEU A 450 -29.05 2.06 -24.19
N ASN A 451 -29.91 2.79 -24.89
CA ASN A 451 -31.03 3.50 -24.27
C ASN A 451 -32.24 2.59 -24.02
N ILE A 452 -33.31 3.14 -23.42
CA ILE A 452 -34.56 2.41 -23.13
C ILE A 452 -35.30 1.88 -24.38
N LEU A 453 -34.99 2.41 -25.57
CA LEU A 453 -35.54 1.94 -26.85
C LEU A 453 -34.65 0.85 -27.49
N GLY A 454 -33.54 0.47 -26.84
CA GLY A 454 -32.56 -0.49 -27.36
C GLY A 454 -31.64 0.09 -28.43
N GLN A 455 -31.58 1.41 -28.59
CA GLN A 455 -30.67 2.06 -29.53
C GLN A 455 -29.27 2.16 -28.91
N GLU A 456 -28.25 1.86 -29.71
CA GLU A 456 -26.84 1.95 -29.34
C GLU A 456 -26.43 3.41 -29.16
N LEU A 457 -25.91 3.71 -27.97
CA LEU A 457 -25.41 5.04 -27.61
C LEU A 457 -23.89 5.08 -27.63
N ASP A 458 -23.23 3.98 -27.24
CA ASP A 458 -21.79 3.87 -27.12
C ASP A 458 -21.34 2.40 -27.23
N VAL A 459 -20.08 2.18 -27.61
CA VAL A 459 -19.41 0.87 -27.60
C VAL A 459 -18.17 1.00 -26.74
N ALA A 460 -18.27 0.48 -25.52
CA ALA A 460 -17.25 0.65 -24.49
C ALA A 460 -16.06 -0.31 -24.66
N ILE A 461 -16.29 -1.47 -25.28
CA ILE A 461 -15.25 -2.45 -25.67
C ILE A 461 -15.64 -3.05 -27.02
N HIS A 462 -14.68 -3.18 -27.94
CA HIS A 462 -14.78 -4.01 -29.13
C HIS A 462 -13.42 -4.63 -29.47
N GLU A 463 -13.09 -5.72 -28.80
CA GLU A 463 -11.77 -6.36 -28.88
C GLU A 463 -11.86 -7.88 -28.81
N ARG A 464 -10.82 -8.58 -29.25
CA ARG A 464 -10.68 -10.02 -29.04
C ARG A 464 -9.89 -10.25 -27.76
N LEU A 465 -10.52 -10.86 -26.76
CA LEU A 465 -9.98 -11.00 -25.41
C LEU A 465 -9.74 -12.49 -25.07
N PRO A 466 -8.70 -12.84 -24.30
CA PRO A 466 -8.49 -14.20 -23.81
C PRO A 466 -9.57 -14.63 -22.80
N ALA A 467 -9.62 -15.92 -22.46
CA ALA A 467 -10.46 -16.38 -21.35
C ALA A 467 -10.02 -15.73 -20.04
N GLY A 468 -10.96 -15.32 -19.17
CA GLY A 468 -10.66 -14.67 -17.89
C GLY A 468 -11.74 -13.73 -17.37
N SER A 469 -11.44 -13.09 -16.24
CA SER A 469 -12.32 -12.12 -15.57
C SER A 469 -11.84 -10.69 -15.83
N TYR A 470 -12.78 -9.78 -16.10
CA TYR A 470 -12.51 -8.42 -16.57
C TYR A 470 -13.26 -7.39 -15.74
N SER A 471 -12.63 -6.22 -15.56
CA SER A 471 -13.23 -5.06 -14.91
C SER A 471 -13.00 -3.80 -15.75
N LEU A 472 -14.08 -3.18 -16.19
CA LEU A 472 -14.07 -1.97 -17.02
C LEU A 472 -14.64 -0.79 -16.24
N ASN A 473 -13.89 0.30 -16.12
CA ASN A 473 -14.45 1.57 -15.67
C ASN A 473 -15.04 2.34 -16.87
N TRP A 474 -16.34 2.62 -16.83
CA TRP A 474 -17.05 3.35 -17.87
C TRP A 474 -17.63 4.66 -17.34
N VAL A 475 -17.42 5.75 -18.08
CA VAL A 475 -17.88 7.10 -17.74
C VAL A 475 -18.97 7.53 -18.72
N ALA A 476 -20.15 7.85 -18.21
CA ALA A 476 -21.27 8.33 -19.01
C ALA A 476 -21.08 9.81 -19.39
N GLU A 477 -20.25 10.09 -20.39
CA GLU A 477 -20.07 11.46 -20.88
C GLU A 477 -21.27 11.90 -21.73
N ASN A 478 -21.84 13.06 -21.41
CA ASN A 478 -22.92 13.71 -22.17
C ASN A 478 -24.25 12.91 -22.27
N LEU A 479 -24.47 11.96 -21.36
CA LEU A 479 -25.74 11.24 -21.25
C LEU A 479 -26.62 11.83 -20.15
N PRO A 480 -27.92 12.10 -20.39
CA PRO A 480 -28.81 12.63 -19.35
C PRO A 480 -29.09 11.58 -18.27
N SER A 481 -29.41 12.03 -17.05
CA SER A 481 -29.86 11.15 -15.96
C SER A 481 -31.05 10.30 -16.41
N GLY A 482 -31.00 8.99 -16.14
CA GLY A 482 -31.98 8.06 -16.70
C GLY A 482 -31.58 6.59 -16.58
N VAL A 483 -32.41 5.73 -17.15
CA VAL A 483 -32.18 4.28 -17.20
C VAL A 483 -31.51 3.93 -18.52
N TYR A 484 -30.44 3.14 -18.44
CA TYR A 484 -29.67 2.62 -19.56
C TYR A 484 -29.51 1.11 -19.41
N PHE A 485 -29.06 0.48 -20.48
CA PHE A 485 -28.67 -0.93 -20.47
C PHE A 485 -27.26 -1.06 -21.03
N TYR A 486 -26.55 -2.08 -20.58
CA TYR A 486 -25.31 -2.50 -21.21
C TYR A 486 -25.43 -3.97 -21.60
N ARG A 487 -24.95 -4.29 -22.80
CA ARG A 487 -25.00 -5.61 -23.41
C ARG A 487 -23.58 -6.07 -23.70
N LEU A 488 -23.22 -7.23 -23.18
CA LEU A 488 -21.99 -7.92 -23.52
C LEU A 488 -22.32 -9.04 -24.52
N THR A 489 -21.57 -9.12 -25.60
CA THR A 489 -21.55 -10.28 -26.50
C THR A 489 -20.15 -10.88 -26.53
N HIS A 490 -20.05 -12.20 -26.56
CA HIS A 490 -18.80 -12.95 -26.67
C HIS A 490 -18.95 -14.05 -27.73
N ASP A 491 -18.06 -14.07 -28.72
CA ASP A 491 -18.01 -15.07 -29.79
C ASP A 491 -16.61 -15.69 -29.84
N ASP A 492 -16.47 -16.94 -29.39
CA ASP A 492 -15.20 -17.69 -29.45
C ASP A 492 -15.01 -18.47 -30.76
N GLY A 493 -15.95 -18.34 -31.70
CA GLY A 493 -16.00 -19.09 -32.96
C GLY A 493 -16.64 -20.48 -32.85
N ILE A 494 -17.04 -20.91 -31.65
CA ILE A 494 -17.80 -22.15 -31.38
C ILE A 494 -19.16 -21.81 -30.77
N GLU A 495 -19.17 -20.98 -29.73
CA GLU A 495 -20.35 -20.53 -29.01
C GLU A 495 -20.47 -19.00 -29.04
N PHE A 496 -21.71 -18.53 -29.15
CA PHE A 496 -22.05 -17.11 -29.09
C PHE A 496 -22.87 -16.85 -27.82
N HIS A 497 -22.32 -16.06 -26.91
CA HIS A 497 -22.94 -15.70 -25.64
C HIS A 497 -23.40 -14.24 -25.65
N THR A 498 -24.52 -13.94 -24.97
CA THR A 498 -24.96 -12.56 -24.76
C THR A 498 -25.63 -12.39 -23.41
N ALA A 499 -25.32 -11.28 -22.73
CA ALA A 499 -25.98 -10.88 -21.49
C ALA A 499 -26.28 -9.38 -21.50
N VAL A 500 -27.37 -9.00 -20.85
CA VAL A 500 -27.83 -7.61 -20.73
C VAL A 500 -28.13 -7.30 -19.27
N LYS A 501 -27.70 -6.13 -18.81
CA LYS A 501 -27.99 -5.62 -17.46
C LYS A 501 -28.44 -4.16 -17.54
N LYS A 502 -29.17 -3.73 -16.50
CA LYS A 502 -29.75 -2.39 -16.39
C LYS A 502 -28.87 -1.52 -15.50
N MET A 503 -28.59 -0.29 -15.89
CA MET A 503 -27.91 0.71 -15.08
C MET A 503 -28.71 2.02 -14.99
N ILE A 504 -28.53 2.77 -13.91
CA ILE A 504 -29.25 4.02 -13.63
C ILE A 504 -28.22 5.13 -13.44
N LEU A 505 -28.22 6.12 -14.33
CA LEU A 505 -27.36 7.29 -14.25
C LEU A 505 -28.09 8.42 -13.49
N LEU A 506 -27.41 9.04 -12.53
CA LEU A 506 -27.88 10.19 -11.77
C LEU A 506 -26.90 11.36 -11.87
N GLN A 507 -26.84 12.06 -13.00
CA GLN A 507 -26.11 13.32 -13.11
C GLN A 507 -26.86 14.49 -12.49
#